data_AF-A0A518V1P2-F1
#
_entry.id   AF-A0A518V1P2-F1
#
_cell.length_a   1.000
_cell.length_b   1.000
_cell.length_c   1.000
_cell.angle_alpha   90.00
_cell.angle_beta   90.00
_cell.angle_gamma   90.00
#
_symmetry.space_group_name_H-M   'P 1'
#
loop_
_entity.id
_entity.type
_entity.pdbx_description
1 polymer ?
#
loop_
_entity_poly.entity_id
_entity_poly.type
_entity_poly.pdbx_seq_one_letter_code
_entity_poly.pdbx_strand_id
1 'polypeptide(L)' 'MSINEKPKFTIDEVMTTTEAAKRYPIKLDTLNHAITRGQLDDLIEKGLIRKTTGSRSPWLVTPLAVEEYLKRKKY' A
#
# COMPACT_ATOMS: atom_id res chain seq x y z
N MET A 1 -23.40 -12.85 -17.54
CA MET A 1 -23.15 -12.48 -16.13
C MET A 1 -22.32 -11.21 -16.16
N SER A 2 -22.94 -10.06 -15.88
CA SER A 2 -22.21 -8.78 -15.83
C SER A 2 -21.44 -8.72 -14.52
N ILE A 3 -20.15 -9.07 -14.57
CA ILE A 3 -19.18 -8.76 -13.52
C ILE A 3 -19.01 -7.25 -13.48
N ASN A 4 -19.93 -6.58 -12.80
CA ASN A 4 -19.81 -5.18 -12.44
C ASN A 4 -18.94 -5.07 -11.17
N GLU A 5 -17.74 -5.66 -11.22
CA GLU A 5 -16.76 -5.47 -10.17
C GLU A 5 -16.19 -4.07 -10.36
N LYS A 6 -16.76 -3.11 -9.64
CA LYS A 6 -16.15 -1.79 -9.52
C LYS A 6 -14.70 -1.98 -9.07
N PRO A 7 -13.73 -1.35 -9.74
CA PRO A 7 -12.34 -1.43 -9.31
C PRO A 7 -12.24 -0.98 -7.85
N LYS A 8 -11.52 -1.75 -7.03
CA LYS A 8 -11.39 -1.50 -5.58
C LYS A 8 -10.72 -0.16 -5.25
N PHE A 9 -10.06 0.47 -6.23
CA PHE A 9 -9.44 1.79 -6.17
C PHE A 9 -9.23 2.33 -7.59
N THR A 10 -9.13 3.65 -7.75
CA THR A 10 -8.72 4.28 -9.01
C THR A 10 -7.20 4.48 -9.03
N ILE A 11 -6.61 4.59 -10.24
CA ILE A 11 -5.16 4.82 -10.38
C ILE A 11 -4.75 6.12 -9.67
N ASP A 12 -5.62 7.13 -9.66
CA ASP A 12 -5.40 8.42 -9.01
C ASP A 12 -5.28 8.32 -7.47
N GLU A 13 -5.74 7.21 -6.89
CA GLU A 13 -5.64 6.95 -5.44
C GLU A 13 -4.30 6.31 -5.04
N VAL A 14 -3.50 5.83 -6.00
CA VAL A 14 -2.17 5.27 -5.74
C VAL A 14 -1.25 6.38 -5.25
N MET A 15 -0.54 6.13 -4.16
CA MET A 15 0.35 7.11 -3.54
C MET A 15 1.67 6.49 -3.12
N THR A 16 2.69 7.32 -2.92
CA THR A 16 3.96 6.89 -2.34
C THR A 16 3.81 6.59 -0.84
N THR A 17 4.72 5.79 -0.27
CA THR A 17 4.75 5.58 1.18
C THR A 17 4.91 6.87 1.97
N THR A 18 5.61 7.87 1.41
CA THR A 18 5.75 9.22 2.00
C THR A 18 4.41 9.94 2.06
N GLU A 19 3.61 9.89 1.01
CA GLU A 19 2.26 10.49 0.99
C GLU A 19 1.31 9.75 1.92
N ALA A 20 1.39 8.41 1.95
CA ALA A 20 0.62 7.60 2.90
C ALA A 20 0.93 7.99 4.35
N ALA A 21 2.20 8.19 4.71
CA ALA A 21 2.59 8.62 6.05
C ALA A 21 2.11 10.03 6.43
N LYS A 22 1.82 10.89 5.43
CA LYS A 22 1.22 12.22 5.66
C LYS A 22 -0.30 12.16 5.82
N ARG A 23 -0.95 11.25 5.10
CA ARG A 23 -2.42 11.13 5.06
C ARG A 23 -2.98 10.24 6.17
N TYR A 24 -2.21 9.24 6.61
CA TYR A 24 -2.63 8.25 7.59
C TYR A 24 -1.78 8.35 8.86
N PRO A 25 -2.30 7.90 10.02
CA PRO A 25 -1.57 7.93 11.29
C PRO A 25 -0.51 6.81 11.35
N ILE A 26 0.46 6.83 10.44
CA ILE A 26 1.54 5.84 10.32
C ILE A 26 2.86 6.52 10.01
N LYS A 27 3.94 6.10 10.69
CA LYS A 27 5.29 6.60 10.37
C LYS A 27 5.78 5.98 9.06
N LEU A 28 6.43 6.79 8.23
CA LEU A 28 7.03 6.35 6.96
C LEU A 28 7.94 5.13 7.14
N ASP A 29 8.87 5.19 8.10
CA ASP A 29 9.80 4.11 8.38
C ASP A 29 9.08 2.83 8.81
N THR A 30 8.03 2.96 9.61
CA THR A 30 7.21 1.81 10.04
C THR A 30 6.57 1.11 8.84
N LEU A 31 6.01 1.87 7.90
CA LEU A 31 5.41 1.32 6.68
C LEU A 31 6.47 0.68 5.79
N ASN A 32 7.60 1.36 5.55
CA ASN A 32 8.70 0.84 4.74
C ASN A 32 9.30 -0.44 5.36
N HIS A 33 9.44 -0.50 6.69
CA HIS A 33 9.91 -1.69 7.39
C HIS A 33 8.92 -2.85 7.29
N ALA A 34 7.61 -2.59 7.39
CA ALA A 34 6.60 -3.63 7.21
C ALA A 34 6.66 -4.25 5.81
N ILE A 35 6.80 -3.41 4.78
CA ILE A 35 6.94 -3.84 3.39
C ILE A 35 8.24 -4.66 3.21
N THR A 36 9.38 -4.12 3.65
CA THR A 36 10.69 -4.76 3.46
C THR A 36 10.92 -6.03 4.28
N ARG A 37 10.19 -6.21 5.39
CA ARG A 37 10.21 -7.43 6.21
C ARG A 37 9.19 -8.48 5.79
N GLY A 38 8.51 -8.29 4.66
CA GLY A 38 7.54 -9.24 4.12
C GLY A 38 6.20 -9.30 4.87
N GLN A 39 5.90 -8.34 5.75
CA GLN A 39 4.64 -8.34 6.51
C GLN A 39 3.41 -8.03 5.64
N LEU A 40 3.65 -7.53 4.42
CA LEU A 40 2.65 -7.10 3.45
C LEU A 40 2.83 -7.80 2.09
N ASP A 41 3.53 -8.94 2.04
CA ASP A 41 3.77 -9.66 0.79
C ASP A 41 2.46 -10.07 0.11
N ASP A 42 1.44 -10.44 0.89
CA ASP A 42 0.10 -10.73 0.35
C ASP A 42 -0.53 -9.52 -0.36
N LEU A 43 -0.22 -8.30 0.07
CA LEU A 43 -0.69 -7.07 -0.57
C LEU A 43 0.12 -6.72 -1.81
N ILE A 44 1.40 -7.10 -1.85
CA ILE A 44 2.26 -7.01 -3.03
C ILE A 44 1.77 -7.98 -4.12
N GLU A 45 1.49 -9.24 -3.75
CA GLU A 45 0.95 -10.26 -4.65
C GLU A 45 -0.40 -9.84 -5.25
N LYS A 46 -1.27 -9.22 -4.43
CA LYS A 46 -2.55 -8.65 -4.88
C LYS A 46 -2.40 -7.38 -5.72
N GLY A 47 -1.18 -6.87 -5.90
CA GLY A 47 -0.89 -5.67 -6.68
C GLY A 47 -1.27 -4.35 -5.99
N LEU A 48 -1.59 -4.38 -4.70
CA LEU A 48 -1.96 -3.20 -3.91
C LEU A 48 -0.75 -2.40 -3.44
N ILE A 49 0.44 -3.02 -3.49
CA ILE A 49 1.74 -2.42 -3.23
C ILE A 49 2.66 -2.76 -4.41
N ARG A 50 3.34 -1.76 -4.96
CA ARG A 50 4.25 -1.92 -6.10
C ARG A 50 5.53 -1.14 -5.86
N LYS A 51 6.69 -1.73 -6.13
CA LYS A 51 7.95 -0.99 -6.18
C LYS A 51 8.04 -0.28 -7.52
N THR A 52 8.34 1.03 -7.53
CA THR A 52 8.68 1.71 -8.79
C THR A 52 10.03 1.19 -9.30
N THR A 53 10.22 1.18 -10.61
CA THR A 53 11.49 0.76 -11.23
C THR A 53 12.57 1.81 -11.05
N GLY A 54 13.78 1.41 -10.63
CA GLY A 54 14.95 2.28 -10.42
C GLY A 54 15.60 2.14 -9.04
N SER A 55 16.82 2.66 -8.91
CA SER A 55 17.70 2.46 -7.74
C SER A 55 17.35 3.29 -6.50
N ARG A 56 16.49 4.30 -6.64
CA ARG A 56 15.94 5.11 -5.51
C ARG A 56 14.41 5.16 -5.53
N SER A 57 13.81 4.12 -6.09
CA SER A 57 12.42 4.15 -6.48
C SER A 57 11.50 3.83 -5.30
N PRO A 58 10.59 4.75 -4.92
CA PRO A 58 9.73 4.58 -3.75
C PRO A 58 8.72 3.45 -3.97
N TRP A 59 8.21 2.92 -2.86
CA TRP A 59 7.05 2.02 -2.87
C TRP A 59 5.78 2.83 -3.13
N LEU A 60 4.98 2.36 -4.07
CA LEU A 60 3.61 2.78 -4.29
C LEU A 60 2.69 1.89 -3.49
N VAL A 61 1.73 2.52 -2.83
CA VAL A 61 0.73 1.89 -1.99
C VAL A 61 -0.64 2.45 -2.33
N THR A 62 -1.64 1.60 -2.26
CA THR A 62 -3.05 2.01 -2.36
C THR A 62 -3.61 2.35 -0.96
N PRO A 63 -4.69 3.14 -0.86
CA PRO A 63 -5.40 3.37 0.39
C PRO A 63 -5.77 2.06 1.08
N LEU A 64 -6.24 1.08 0.30
CA LEU A 64 -6.65 -0.24 0.79
C LEU A 64 -5.48 -0.98 1.47
N ALA A 65 -4.27 -0.90 0.92
CA ALA A 65 -3.10 -1.53 1.53
C ALA A 65 -2.75 -0.90 2.89
N VAL A 66 -2.85 0.43 3.00
CA VAL A 66 -2.55 1.16 4.23
C VAL A 66 -3.59 0.86 5.30
N GLU A 67 -4.87 0.87 4.92
CA GLU A 67 -5.98 0.53 5.83
C GLU A 67 -5.87 -0.90 6.35
N GLU A 68 -5.54 -1.86 5.48
CA GLU A 68 -5.35 -3.25 5.87
C GLU A 68 -4.18 -3.41 6.85
N TYR A 69 -3.07 -2.72 6.62
CA TYR A 69 -1.94 -2.71 7.55
C TYR A 69 -2.32 -2.10 8.91
N LEU A 70 -3.05 -0.97 8.91
CA LEU A 70 -3.50 -0.33 10.15
C LEU A 70 -4.47 -1.21 10.94
N LYS A 71 -5.35 -1.95 10.25
CA LYS A 71 -6.22 -2.96 10.90
C LYS A 71 -5.38 -4.04 11.58
N ARG A 72 -4.38 -4.61 10.90
CA ARG A 72 -3.49 -5.65 11.46
C ARG A 72 -2.70 -5.20 12.69
N LYS A 73 -2.44 -3.89 12.86
CA LYS A 73 -1.71 -3.34 14.01
C LYS A 73 -2.59 -3.01 15.21
N LYS A 74 -3.91 -2.93 15.03
CA LYS A 74 -4.86 -2.71 16.13
C LYS A 74 -5.26 -4.00 16.84
N TYR A 75 -4.89 -5.15 16.28
CA TYR A 75 -5.00 -6.48 16.88
C TYR A 75 -3.61 -7.01 17.22
#